data_AF-A0A1Q4AF25-F1
#
_entry.id   AF-A0A1Q4AF25-F1
#
_cell.length_a   1.000
_cell.length_b   1.000
_cell.length_c   1.000
_cell.angle_alpha   90.00
_cell.angle_beta   90.00
_cell.angle_gamma   90.00
#
_symmetry.space_group_name_H-M   'P 1'
#
loop_
_entity.id
_entity.type
_entity.pdbx_description
1 polymer ?
#
loop_
_entity_poly.entity_id
_entity_poly.type
_entity_poly.pdbx_seq_one_letter_code
_entity_poly.pdbx_strand_id
1 'polypeptide(L)'
;MRVSLKIAGPVLDQVRRDLARPHLFAHERVGFLTAGAARAPDGLLLLVRDYMPVDDEDYEVAPGVGARIGSDAMRKAAQAAYRPASTLLHVHTHGGRGLPRFSGVDLESGNTFVPGFFQSCPKMPHGLLVLSNDSATGLLWLEPGKRSVPIDRFIRVDQPVVEQWSAKYELA
;
A
#
# COMPACT_ATOMS: atom_id res chain seq x y z
N MET A 1 -12.72 15.68 3.65
CA MET A 1 -11.78 15.00 4.56
C MET A 1 -10.49 14.82 3.81
N ARG A 2 -9.33 15.21 4.36
CA ARG A 2 -8.04 15.01 3.71
C ARG A 2 -7.44 13.66 4.12
N VAL A 3 -6.88 12.91 3.18
CA VAL A 3 -6.15 11.66 3.44
C VAL A 3 -4.67 11.87 3.16
N SER A 4 -3.82 11.63 4.16
CA SER A 4 -2.37 11.73 4.03
C SER A 4 -1.71 10.37 4.27
N LEU A 5 -0.71 10.02 3.48
CA LEU A 5 0.12 8.83 3.66
C LEU A 5 1.56 9.24 3.97
N LYS A 6 2.10 8.69 5.06
CA LYS A 6 3.51 8.81 5.45
C LYS A 6 4.21 7.47 5.29
N ILE A 7 5.40 7.51 4.70
CA ILE A 7 6.28 6.35 4.52
C ILE A 7 7.71 6.74 4.86
N ALA A 8 8.41 5.87 5.60
CA ALA A 8 9.83 6.06 5.86
C ALA A 8 10.63 5.91 4.56
N GLY A 9 11.63 6.77 4.34
CA GLY A 9 12.51 6.75 3.17
C GLY A 9 13.06 5.36 2.84
N PRO A 10 13.65 4.64 3.81
CA PRO A 10 14.16 3.29 3.59
C PRO A 10 13.12 2.28 3.10
N VAL A 11 11.87 2.37 3.60
CA VAL A 11 10.76 1.49 3.17
C VAL A 11 10.34 1.83 1.74
N LEU A 12 10.21 3.13 1.41
CA LEU A 12 9.91 3.54 0.05
C LEU A 12 11.01 3.10 -0.93
N ASP A 13 12.27 3.17 -0.54
CA ASP A 13 13.39 2.72 -1.35
C ASP A 13 13.37 1.20 -1.54
N GLN A 14 12.98 0.44 -0.52
CA GLN A 14 12.76 -1.01 -0.64
C GLN A 14 11.63 -1.33 -1.63
N VAL A 15 10.48 -0.65 -1.52
CA VAL A 15 9.35 -0.79 -2.45
C VAL A 15 9.82 -0.55 -3.89
N ARG A 16 10.52 0.57 -4.13
CA ARG A 16 11.01 0.92 -5.46
C ARG A 16 11.98 -0.10 -6.04
N ARG A 17 12.89 -0.62 -5.21
CA ARG A 17 13.86 -1.65 -5.64
C ARG A 17 13.16 -2.95 -6.02
N ASP A 18 12.18 -3.40 -5.22
CA ASP A 18 11.46 -4.63 -5.53
C ASP A 18 10.57 -4.48 -6.77
N LEU A 19 9.81 -3.39 -6.86
CA LEU A 19 8.92 -3.16 -8.00
C LEU A 19 9.66 -2.99 -9.34
N ALA A 20 10.96 -2.68 -9.30
CA ALA A 20 11.81 -2.59 -10.49
C ALA A 20 12.41 -3.95 -10.93
N ARG A 21 12.24 -5.02 -10.15
CA ARG A 21 12.80 -6.34 -10.50
C ARG A 21 12.06 -6.92 -11.71
N PRO A 22 12.76 -7.49 -12.71
CA PRO A 22 12.09 -8.18 -13.80
C PRO A 22 11.34 -9.41 -13.29
N HIS A 23 10.25 -9.79 -13.97
CA HIS A 23 9.61 -11.09 -13.81
C HIS A 23 9.70 -11.89 -15.11
N LEU A 24 9.56 -13.22 -15.03
CA LEU A 24 9.67 -14.10 -16.19
C LEU A 24 8.57 -13.83 -17.24
N PHE A 25 7.36 -13.50 -16.79
CA PHE A 25 6.21 -13.30 -17.68
C PHE A 25 5.33 -12.09 -17.32
N ALA A 26 5.47 -11.53 -16.11
CA ALA A 26 4.69 -10.36 -15.71
C ALA A 26 5.40 -9.10 -16.18
N HIS A 27 4.66 -8.17 -16.77
CA HIS A 27 5.19 -6.89 -17.22
C HIS A 27 5.45 -5.92 -16.07
N GLU A 28 4.72 -6.08 -14.98
CA GLU A 28 4.84 -5.27 -13.77
C GLU A 28 5.05 -6.17 -12.54
N ARG A 29 5.72 -5.60 -11.54
CA ARG A 29 5.75 -6.15 -10.18
C ARG A 29 4.72 -5.45 -9.34
N VAL A 30 4.21 -6.19 -8.36
CA VAL A 30 3.25 -5.68 -7.38
C VAL A 30 3.65 -6.11 -5.97
N GLY A 31 3.13 -5.40 -4.98
CA GLY A 31 3.29 -5.71 -3.57
C GLY A 31 2.18 -5.12 -2.73
N PHE A 32 2.32 -5.25 -1.42
CA PHE A 32 1.38 -4.72 -0.45
C PHE A 32 2.09 -3.89 0.60
N LEU A 33 1.57 -2.71 0.90
CA LEU A 33 1.95 -1.95 2.08
C LEU A 33 0.95 -2.24 3.21
N THR A 34 1.47 -2.43 4.41
CA THR A 34 0.66 -2.37 5.63
C THR A 34 0.80 -0.99 6.25
N ALA A 35 -0.29 -0.42 6.74
CA ALA A 35 -0.29 0.88 7.39
C ALA A 35 -1.21 0.91 8.63
N GLY A 36 -0.80 1.68 9.63
CA GLY A 36 -1.74 2.14 10.65
C GLY A 36 -2.59 3.28 10.10
N ALA A 37 -3.86 3.33 10.48
CA ALA A 37 -4.77 4.42 10.15
C ALA A 37 -5.16 5.14 11.43
N ALA A 38 -4.97 6.46 11.47
CA ALA A 38 -5.28 7.29 12.62
C ALA A 38 -6.05 8.53 12.19
N ARG A 39 -7.05 8.93 12.98
CA ARG A 39 -7.72 10.21 12.80
C ARG A 39 -6.77 11.34 13.15
N ALA A 40 -6.67 12.33 12.26
CA ALA A 40 -5.96 13.58 12.44
C ALA A 40 -6.98 14.74 12.43
N PRO A 41 -6.60 15.95 12.92
CA PRO A 41 -7.50 17.11 12.90
C PRO A 41 -8.05 17.46 11.50
N ASP A 42 -7.27 17.24 10.44
CA ASP A 42 -7.64 17.54 9.05
C ASP A 42 -8.16 16.33 8.24
N GLY A 43 -8.20 15.14 8.85
CA GLY A 43 -8.79 13.95 8.25
C GLY A 43 -8.16 12.64 8.71
N LEU A 44 -7.61 11.88 7.77
CA LEU A 44 -7.06 10.54 8.02
C LEU A 44 -5.57 10.50 7.69
N LEU A 45 -4.77 10.01 8.62
CA LEU A 45 -3.35 9.75 8.44
C LEU A 45 -3.10 8.24 8.34
N LEU A 46 -2.52 7.82 7.23
CA LEU A 46 -1.95 6.49 7.03
C LEU A 46 -0.45 6.55 7.32
N LEU A 47 0.02 5.73 8.25
CA LEU A 47 1.44 5.57 8.54
C LEU A 47 1.85 4.17 8.09
N VAL A 48 2.61 4.08 7.01
CA VAL A 48 3.16 2.82 6.50
C VAL A 48 4.05 2.20 7.58
N ARG A 49 3.80 0.93 7.88
CA ARG A 49 4.53 0.11 8.85
C ARG A 49 5.51 -0.82 8.15
N ASP A 50 5.07 -1.47 7.09
CA ASP A 50 5.85 -2.49 6.41
C ASP A 50 5.47 -2.63 4.92
N TYR A 51 6.33 -3.32 4.18
CA TYR A 51 6.15 -3.67 2.78
C TYR A 51 6.33 -5.18 2.57
N MET A 52 5.34 -5.80 1.95
CA MET A 52 5.33 -7.20 1.57
C MET A 52 5.40 -7.32 0.03
N PRO A 53 6.53 -7.75 -0.55
CA PRO A 53 6.58 -8.09 -1.97
C PRO A 53 5.68 -9.29 -2.26
N VAL A 54 5.19 -9.42 -3.50
CA VAL A 54 4.55 -10.65 -3.95
C VAL A 54 5.63 -11.62 -4.46
N ASP A 55 5.59 -12.85 -3.98
CA ASP A 55 6.54 -13.89 -4.36
C ASP A 55 6.38 -14.26 -5.84
N ASP A 56 7.48 -14.60 -6.52
CA ASP A 56 7.47 -14.94 -7.96
C ASP A 56 6.50 -16.10 -8.28
N GLU A 57 6.36 -17.05 -7.36
CA GLU A 57 5.45 -18.21 -7.49
C GLU A 57 3.95 -17.85 -7.37
N ASP A 58 3.63 -16.70 -6.78
CA ASP A 58 2.24 -16.27 -6.61
C ASP A 58 1.70 -15.49 -7.83
N TYR A 59 2.53 -15.26 -8.86
CA TYR A 59 2.09 -14.64 -10.11
C TYR A 59 1.42 -15.68 -11.01
N GLU A 60 0.39 -15.24 -11.73
CA GLU A 60 -0.33 -16.08 -12.71
C GLU A 60 -0.09 -15.56 -14.13
N VAL A 61 0.11 -16.48 -15.09
CA VAL A 61 0.26 -16.11 -16.51
C VAL A 61 -1.06 -15.58 -17.05
N ALA A 62 -1.09 -14.30 -17.43
CA ALA A 62 -2.26 -13.65 -17.99
C ALA A 62 -1.85 -12.61 -19.06
N PRO A 63 -1.83 -12.97 -20.36
CA PRO A 63 -1.29 -12.14 -21.45
C PRO A 63 -2.00 -10.81 -21.73
N GLY A 64 -3.03 -10.44 -20.96
CA GLY A 64 -3.84 -9.23 -21.15
C GLY A 64 -3.71 -8.18 -20.05
N VAL A 65 -2.89 -8.41 -19.02
CA VAL A 65 -2.73 -7.50 -17.87
C VAL A 65 -1.26 -7.34 -17.50
N GLY A 66 -0.90 -6.21 -16.88
CA GLY A 66 0.48 -5.92 -16.47
C GLY A 66 1.01 -6.92 -15.43
N ALA A 67 0.16 -7.29 -14.48
CA ALA A 67 0.40 -8.36 -13.52
C ALA A 67 -0.92 -9.00 -13.11
N ARG A 68 -0.88 -10.30 -12.82
CA ARG A 68 -1.96 -11.03 -12.16
C ARG A 68 -1.36 -11.82 -11.02
N ILE A 69 -1.96 -11.71 -9.85
CA ILE A 69 -1.55 -12.44 -8.65
C ILE A 69 -2.66 -13.41 -8.24
N GLY A 70 -2.26 -14.58 -7.78
CA GLY A 70 -3.15 -15.64 -7.34
C GLY A 70 -3.73 -15.40 -5.95
N SER A 71 -4.59 -16.33 -5.52
CA SER A 71 -5.24 -16.30 -4.21
C SER A 71 -4.26 -16.39 -3.04
N ASP A 72 -3.11 -17.04 -3.23
CA ASP A 72 -2.08 -17.16 -2.18
C ASP A 72 -1.44 -15.83 -1.82
N ALA A 73 -1.09 -14.98 -2.81
CA ALA A 73 -0.62 -13.61 -2.54
C ALA A 73 -1.66 -12.80 -1.74
N MET A 74 -2.94 -12.88 -2.13
CA MET A 74 -4.03 -12.18 -1.44
C MET A 74 -4.20 -12.68 0.00
N ARG A 75 -4.09 -14.00 0.21
CA ARG A 75 -4.17 -14.62 1.53
C ARG A 75 -2.99 -14.20 2.41
N LYS A 76 -1.75 -14.22 1.89
CA LYS A 76 -0.55 -13.75 2.58
C LYS A 76 -0.71 -12.28 3.02
N ALA A 77 -1.23 -11.43 2.13
CA ALA A 77 -1.49 -10.02 2.43
C ALA A 77 -2.55 -9.83 3.53
N ALA A 78 -3.68 -10.53 3.42
CA ALA A 78 -4.74 -10.50 4.43
C ALA A 78 -4.24 -10.96 5.81
N GLN A 79 -3.40 -12.00 5.85
CA GLN A 79 -2.77 -12.48 7.07
C GLN A 79 -1.83 -11.44 7.69
N ALA A 80 -1.00 -10.78 6.88
CA ALA A 80 -0.11 -9.71 7.33
C ALA A 80 -0.86 -8.52 7.93
N ALA A 81 -2.07 -8.25 7.45
CA ALA A 81 -2.90 -7.15 7.95
C ALA A 81 -3.60 -7.44 9.28
N TYR A 82 -3.74 -8.71 9.67
CA TYR A 82 -4.61 -9.11 10.76
C TYR A 82 -4.07 -8.70 12.14
N ARG A 83 -2.76 -8.88 12.39
CA ARG A 83 -2.13 -8.56 13.68
C ARG A 83 -0.73 -7.94 13.50
N PRO A 84 -0.56 -6.64 13.78
CA PRO A 84 -1.61 -5.69 14.19
C PRO A 84 -2.58 -5.39 13.06
N ALA A 85 -3.84 -5.08 13.40
CA ALA A 85 -4.84 -4.63 12.43
C ALA A 85 -4.27 -3.47 11.59
N SER A 86 -4.26 -3.65 10.27
CA SER A 86 -3.58 -2.74 9.34
C SER A 86 -4.40 -2.50 8.07
N THR A 87 -4.27 -1.28 7.55
CA THR A 87 -4.65 -0.91 6.20
C THR A 87 -3.73 -1.65 5.23
N LEU A 88 -4.32 -2.37 4.29
CA LEU A 88 -3.64 -2.90 3.10
C LEU A 88 -3.75 -1.92 1.93
N LEU A 89 -2.61 -1.60 1.32
CA LEU A 89 -2.53 -0.89 0.06
C LEU A 89 -1.81 -1.76 -0.96
N HIS A 90 -2.51 -2.19 -2.01
CA HIS A 90 -1.85 -2.84 -3.14
C HIS A 90 -1.05 -1.80 -3.92
N VAL A 91 0.24 -2.05 -4.14
CA VAL A 91 1.16 -1.10 -4.75
C VAL A 91 1.83 -1.67 -5.99
N HIS A 92 1.90 -0.87 -7.05
CA HIS A 92 2.63 -1.16 -8.28
C HIS A 92 3.23 0.12 -8.87
N THR A 93 3.97 0.00 -9.99
CA THR A 93 4.60 1.16 -10.64
C THR A 93 4.39 1.15 -12.15
N HIS A 94 4.11 2.32 -12.72
CA HIS A 94 4.10 2.54 -14.17
C HIS A 94 5.42 3.19 -14.67
N GLY A 95 6.42 3.34 -13.80
CA GLY A 95 7.65 4.07 -14.11
C GLY A 95 7.41 5.54 -14.50
N GLY A 96 8.31 6.11 -15.29
CA GLY A 96 8.19 7.48 -15.80
C GLY A 96 8.31 8.57 -14.73
N ARG A 97 8.07 9.83 -15.09
CA ARG A 97 8.08 11.00 -14.19
C ARG A 97 6.73 11.71 -14.20
N GLY A 98 6.44 12.43 -13.12
CA GLY A 98 5.17 13.13 -12.92
C GLY A 98 4.08 12.23 -12.32
N LEU A 99 2.89 12.80 -12.17
CA LEU A 99 1.77 12.15 -11.49
C LEU A 99 1.28 10.91 -12.26
N PRO A 100 1.47 9.68 -11.74
CA PRO A 100 1.00 8.48 -12.41
C PRO A 100 -0.53 8.42 -12.38
N ARG A 101 -1.12 7.71 -13.34
CA ARG A 101 -2.56 7.44 -13.36
C ARG A 101 -2.79 5.94 -13.35
N PHE A 102 -3.82 5.51 -12.63
CA PHE A 102 -4.34 4.16 -12.74
C PHE A 102 -4.87 3.92 -14.16
N SER A 103 -4.59 2.74 -14.69
CA SER A 103 -5.23 2.25 -15.92
C SER A 103 -6.70 1.90 -15.64
N GLY A 104 -7.51 1.71 -16.69
CA GLY A 104 -8.88 1.20 -16.53
C GLY A 104 -8.90 -0.17 -15.86
N VAL A 105 -7.95 -1.03 -16.22
CA VAL A 105 -7.77 -2.37 -15.66
C VAL A 105 -7.43 -2.31 -14.17
N ASP A 106 -6.57 -1.37 -13.74
CA ASP A 106 -6.21 -1.22 -12.32
C ASP A 106 -7.44 -0.85 -11.48
N LEU A 107 -8.28 0.05 -12.00
CA LEU A 107 -9.48 0.51 -11.32
C LEU A 107 -10.53 -0.59 -11.25
N GLU A 108 -10.76 -1.32 -12.34
CA GLU A 108 -11.70 -2.45 -12.37
C GLU A 108 -11.26 -3.58 -11.43
N SER A 109 -9.99 -3.97 -11.51
CA SER A 109 -9.38 -4.97 -10.63
C SER A 109 -9.48 -4.54 -9.17
N GLY A 110 -9.05 -3.32 -8.85
CA GLY A 110 -9.09 -2.79 -7.49
C GLY A 110 -10.49 -2.70 -6.89
N ASN A 111 -11.49 -2.28 -7.67
CA ASN A 111 -12.89 -2.29 -7.24
C ASN A 111 -13.41 -3.70 -6.93
N THR A 112 -12.79 -4.73 -7.50
CA THR A 112 -13.16 -6.14 -7.29
C THR A 112 -12.51 -6.72 -6.04
N PHE A 113 -11.18 -6.58 -5.88
CA PHE A 113 -10.47 -7.28 -4.81
C PHE A 113 -10.33 -6.47 -3.51
N VAL A 114 -10.23 -5.13 -3.56
CA VAL A 114 -10.06 -4.30 -2.35
C VAL A 114 -11.21 -4.49 -1.34
N PRO A 115 -12.49 -4.60 -1.77
CA PRO A 115 -13.59 -4.93 -0.84
C PRO A 115 -13.38 -6.24 -0.06
N GLY A 116 -12.63 -7.21 -0.61
CA GLY A 116 -12.30 -8.45 0.07
C GLY A 116 -11.42 -8.26 1.31
N PHE A 117 -10.57 -7.23 1.33
CA PHE A 117 -9.70 -6.96 2.49
C PHE A 117 -10.48 -6.63 3.76
N PHE A 118 -11.67 -6.04 3.62
CA PHE A 118 -12.56 -5.75 4.75
C PHE A 118 -13.09 -7.02 5.43
N GLN A 119 -13.06 -8.19 4.77
CA GLN A 119 -13.42 -9.45 5.43
C GLN A 119 -12.40 -9.84 6.52
N SER A 120 -11.12 -9.49 6.32
CA SER A 120 -10.05 -9.79 7.26
C SER A 120 -9.80 -8.66 8.25
N CYS A 121 -9.92 -7.41 7.81
CA CYS A 121 -9.66 -6.21 8.62
C CYS A 121 -10.80 -5.16 8.49
N PRO A 122 -12.03 -5.46 8.95
CA PRO A 122 -13.23 -4.66 8.65
C PRO A 122 -13.21 -3.21 9.17
N LYS A 123 -12.36 -2.91 10.16
CA LYS A 123 -12.27 -1.59 10.79
C LYS A 123 -11.16 -0.71 10.21
N MET A 124 -10.40 -1.23 9.25
CA MET A 124 -9.32 -0.50 8.60
C MET A 124 -9.75 -0.08 7.19
N PRO A 125 -9.38 1.12 6.73
CA PRO A 125 -9.53 1.47 5.33
C PRO A 125 -8.50 0.71 4.49
N HIS A 126 -8.79 0.49 3.21
CA HIS A 126 -7.97 -0.30 2.29
C HIS A 126 -7.86 0.35 0.93
N GLY A 127 -6.82 0.07 0.14
CA GLY A 127 -6.59 0.87 -1.05
C GLY A 127 -5.60 0.35 -2.07
N LEU A 128 -5.31 1.25 -3.01
CA LEU A 128 -4.36 1.07 -4.10
C LEU A 128 -3.37 2.23 -4.11
N LEU A 129 -2.17 1.96 -4.61
CA LEU A 129 -1.12 2.94 -4.82
C LEU A 129 -0.40 2.64 -6.13
N VAL A 130 -0.33 3.61 -7.04
CA VAL A 130 0.54 3.53 -8.21
C VAL A 130 1.65 4.55 -8.08
N LEU A 131 2.89 4.11 -8.31
CA LEU A 131 4.09 4.93 -8.24
C LEU A 131 4.59 5.27 -9.65
N SER A 132 5.09 6.49 -9.81
CA SER A 132 6.08 6.82 -10.85
C SER A 132 7.46 6.94 -10.18
N ASN A 133 8.49 7.34 -10.93
CA ASN A 133 9.84 7.51 -10.40
C ASN A 133 9.95 8.64 -9.37
N ASP A 134 9.01 9.60 -9.37
CA ASP A 134 9.08 10.80 -8.50
C ASP A 134 7.74 11.18 -7.84
N SER A 135 6.63 10.51 -8.19
CA SER A 135 5.29 10.84 -7.69
C SER A 135 4.48 9.57 -7.37
N ALA A 136 3.30 9.77 -6.78
CA ALA A 136 2.37 8.68 -6.46
C ALA A 136 0.91 9.13 -6.59
N THR A 137 0.05 8.18 -6.91
CA THR A 137 -1.41 8.35 -6.90
C THR A 137 -2.03 7.19 -6.15
N GLY A 138 -2.96 7.48 -5.25
CA GLY A 138 -3.57 6.45 -4.41
C GLY A 138 -5.06 6.65 -4.25
N LEU A 139 -5.76 5.53 -4.06
CA LEU A 139 -7.19 5.47 -3.80
C LEU A 139 -7.42 4.67 -2.52
N LEU A 140 -8.39 5.11 -1.72
CA LEU A 140 -8.71 4.51 -0.44
C LEU A 140 -10.22 4.28 -0.33
N TRP A 141 -10.60 3.04 -0.06
CA TRP A 141 -11.94 2.65 0.36
C TRP A 141 -11.98 2.73 1.87
N LEU A 142 -12.97 3.46 2.40
CA LEU A 142 -13.19 3.57 3.83
C LEU A 142 -14.08 2.45 4.36
N GLU A 143 -14.96 1.93 3.49
CA GLU A 143 -15.95 0.91 3.77
C GLU A 143 -16.21 0.08 2.51
N PRO A 144 -16.62 -1.19 2.64
CA PRO A 144 -16.99 -2.02 1.49
C PRO A 144 -18.22 -1.46 0.77
N GLY A 145 -18.24 -1.53 -0.56
CA GLY A 145 -19.36 -1.06 -1.40
C GLY A 145 -19.51 0.47 -1.52
N LYS A 146 -18.64 1.25 -0.88
CA LYS A 146 -18.56 2.70 -1.08
C LYS A 146 -17.54 3.05 -2.16
N ARG A 147 -17.68 4.23 -2.77
CA ARG A 147 -16.68 4.79 -3.68
C ARG A 147 -15.39 5.08 -2.91
N SER A 148 -14.25 4.86 -3.56
CA SER A 148 -12.96 5.29 -3.03
C SER A 148 -12.83 6.81 -2.99
N VAL A 149 -11.98 7.28 -2.11
CA VAL A 149 -11.50 8.66 -2.02
C VAL A 149 -10.01 8.71 -2.40
N PRO A 150 -9.51 9.82 -2.95
CA PRO A 150 -8.09 9.95 -3.23
C PRO A 150 -7.26 10.01 -1.94
N ILE A 151 -6.01 9.56 -2.01
CA ILE A 151 -4.97 9.93 -1.05
C ILE A 151 -4.40 11.28 -1.51
N ASP A 152 -4.71 12.34 -0.78
CA ASP A 152 -4.40 13.73 -1.17
C ASP A 152 -2.92 14.10 -1.03
N ARG A 153 -2.22 13.45 -0.10
CA ARG A 153 -0.83 13.81 0.23
C ARG A 153 0.03 12.59 0.50
N PHE A 154 1.19 12.56 -0.15
CA PHE A 154 2.24 11.56 0.07
C PHE A 154 3.45 12.24 0.70
N ILE A 155 3.96 11.66 1.79
CA ILE A 155 5.05 12.24 2.57
C ILE A 155 6.11 11.16 2.77
N ARG A 156 7.28 11.39 2.19
CA ARG A 156 8.50 10.63 2.49
C ARG A 156 9.14 11.21 3.77
N VAL A 157 9.49 10.33 4.71
CA VAL A 157 10.14 10.70 5.97
C VAL A 157 11.58 10.19 5.96
N ASP A 158 12.54 11.10 5.75
CA ASP A 158 13.97 10.77 5.65
C ASP A 158 14.81 11.17 6.87
N GLN A 159 14.27 12.02 7.75
CA GLN A 159 14.99 12.45 8.95
C GLN A 159 14.72 11.48 10.11
N PRO A 160 15.75 11.09 10.90
CA PRO A 160 15.55 10.28 12.09
C PRO A 160 14.70 11.04 13.10
N VAL A 161 13.74 10.33 13.71
CA VAL A 161 13.07 10.83 14.92
C VAL A 161 14.14 10.82 16.01
N VAL A 162 14.58 12.00 16.43
CA VAL A 162 15.58 12.13 17.49
C VAL A 162 14.91 11.77 18.82
N GLU A 163 15.51 10.87 19.58
CA GLU A 163 15.12 10.64 20.98
C GLU A 163 15.38 11.91 21.78
N GLN A 164 14.32 12.61 22.18
CA GLN A 164 14.42 13.83 22.98
C GLN A 164 14.30 13.56 24.49
N TRP A 165 13.71 12.42 24.89
CA TRP A 165 13.39 12.14 26.28
C TRP A 165 13.68 10.66 26.62
N SER A 166 14.28 10.43 27.78
CA SER A 166 14.46 9.08 28.35
C SER A 166 13.39 8.80 29.41
N ALA A 167 12.72 7.65 29.32
CA ALA A 167 11.88 7.16 30.42
C ALA A 167 12.75 6.32 31.38
N LYS A 168 13.15 6.89 32.53
CA LYS A 168 13.60 6.07 33.67
C LYS A 168 12.37 5.67 34.47
N TYR A 169 11.86 4.47 34.24
CA TYR A 169 10.81 3.88 35.04
C TYR A 169 11.46 2.93 36.05
N GLU A 170 11.66 3.38 37.29
CA GLU A 170 12.05 2.52 38.40
C GLU A 170 10.78 1.94 39.01
N LEU A 171 10.60 0.62 38.91
CA LEU A 171 9.58 -0.11 39.66
C LEU A 171 9.99 -0.10 41.14
N ALA A 172 9.20 0.58 41.98
CA ALA A 172 9.28 0.48 43.43
C ALA A 172 8.67 -0.84 43.93
#